data_AF-A0A536V6L5-F1
#
_entry.id   AF-A0A536V6L5-F1
#
_cell.length_a   1.000
_cell.length_b   1.000
_cell.length_c   1.000
_cell.angle_alpha   90.00
_cell.angle_beta   90.00
_cell.angle_gamma   90.00
#
_symmetry.space_group_name_H-M   'P 1'
#
loop_
_entity.id
_entity.type
_entity.pdbx_description
1 polymer ?
#
loop_
_entity_poly.entity_id
_entity_poly.type
_entity_poly.pdbx_seq_one_letter_code
_entity_poly.pdbx_strand_id
1 'polypeptide(L)'
;MRSIINQNAVPLSLPDFRNLGTILRILLAVNAFVLVAAIVREPRFETLSATWVEMVAVVEPPLLVELLILYILAPWFWRLPYEGGALMVIALTLGVSLGFNAAVSALVADMTAATMLRHVLYSLAIAGVLLYYCHLRAKALSPAITEARLQALQARIRPHFLFNSMNAVLSLMRSEPRRAEAALEDLADLFRVLMRDNRQLTPLADEVELCRQYLDVEMLRLGGRLEIEWHIDNMPKDALVPPLILQPLLENAVYH
;
A
#
# COMPACT_ATOMS: atom_id res chain seq x y z
N MET A 1 11.05 -23.75 19.62
CA MET A 1 10.25 -22.51 19.66
C MET A 1 9.91 -22.13 18.22
N ARG A 2 8.79 -22.66 17.69
CA ARG A 2 8.37 -22.39 16.30
C ARG A 2 7.76 -20.99 16.26
N SER A 3 8.27 -20.14 15.37
CA SER A 3 7.67 -18.83 15.04
C SER A 3 6.24 -19.06 14.56
N ILE A 4 5.25 -18.61 15.34
CA ILE A 4 3.79 -18.70 15.04
C ILE A 4 3.34 -17.47 14.21
N ILE A 5 4.25 -16.59 13.81
CA ILE A 5 3.90 -15.48 12.91
C ILE A 5 4.01 -16.00 11.49
N ASN A 6 2.92 -16.60 11.01
CA ASN A 6 2.72 -16.87 9.59
C ASN A 6 2.56 -15.50 8.91
N GLN A 7 3.68 -14.87 8.58
CA GLN A 7 3.71 -13.70 7.72
C GLN A 7 3.16 -14.15 6.38
N ASN A 8 1.85 -13.99 6.17
CA ASN A 8 1.25 -14.13 4.86
C ASN A 8 2.02 -13.17 3.96
N ALA A 9 2.94 -13.72 3.16
CA ALA A 9 3.68 -12.98 2.17
C ALA A 9 2.63 -12.26 1.34
N VAL A 10 2.62 -10.92 1.39
CA VAL A 10 1.71 -10.12 0.58
C VAL A 10 1.87 -10.64 -0.85
N PRO A 11 0.82 -11.19 -1.47
CA PRO A 11 0.96 -11.80 -2.78
C PRO A 11 1.53 -10.74 -3.70
N LEU A 12 2.65 -11.07 -4.34
CA LEU A 12 3.31 -10.20 -5.31
C LEU A 12 2.25 -9.80 -6.33
N SER A 13 1.88 -8.53 -6.32
CA SER A 13 0.92 -7.95 -7.23
C SER A 13 1.67 -7.26 -8.34
N LEU A 14 1.07 -7.25 -9.53
CA LEU A 14 1.56 -6.46 -10.64
C LEU A 14 1.62 -4.97 -10.27
N PRO A 15 2.46 -4.19 -10.98
CA PRO A 15 2.47 -2.74 -10.84
C PRO A 15 1.05 -2.18 -10.99
N ASP A 16 0.71 -1.19 -10.17
CA ASP A 16 -0.52 -0.45 -10.37
C ASP A 16 -0.36 0.47 -11.59
N PHE A 17 -0.87 0.02 -12.73
CA PHE A 17 -0.85 0.76 -14.00
C PHE A 17 -1.79 1.98 -14.02
N ARG A 18 -2.62 2.19 -12.99
CA ARG A 18 -3.41 3.43 -12.82
C ARG A 18 -2.71 4.46 -11.95
N ASN A 19 -1.67 4.07 -11.22
CA ASN A 19 -0.88 4.98 -10.42
C ASN A 19 -0.02 5.87 -11.32
N LEU A 20 -0.26 7.18 -11.32
CA LEU A 20 0.51 8.16 -12.08
C LEU A 20 2.02 8.08 -11.82
N GLY A 21 2.42 7.79 -10.57
CA GLY A 21 3.81 7.60 -10.20
C GLY A 21 4.43 6.32 -10.77
N THR A 22 3.64 5.28 -11.05
CA THR A 22 4.12 4.08 -11.76
C THR A 22 4.32 4.39 -13.24
N ILE A 23 3.33 5.02 -13.88
CA ILE A 23 3.39 5.43 -15.29
C ILE A 23 4.61 6.34 -15.53
N LEU A 24 4.81 7.36 -14.70
CA LEU A 24 5.93 8.28 -14.82
C LEU A 24 7.29 7.57 -14.72
N ARG A 25 7.43 6.61 -13.80
CA ARG A 25 8.68 5.83 -13.67
C ARG A 25 8.94 4.96 -14.89
N ILE A 26 7.90 4.37 -15.48
CA ILE A 26 8.04 3.61 -16.72
C ILE A 26 8.52 4.53 -17.84
N LEU A 27 7.85 5.68 -18.05
CA LEU A 27 8.24 6.66 -19.07
C LEU A 27 9.69 7.13 -18.91
N LEU A 28 10.10 7.48 -17.69
CA LEU A 28 11.47 7.90 -17.39
C LEU A 28 12.49 6.77 -17.62
N ALA A 29 12.16 5.54 -17.22
CA ALA A 29 13.05 4.39 -17.39
C ALA A 29 13.25 4.03 -18.87
N VAL A 30 12.17 4.07 -19.67
CA VAL A 30 12.27 3.84 -21.12
C VAL A 30 13.07 4.95 -21.78
N ASN A 31 12.78 6.22 -21.48
CA ASN A 31 13.54 7.34 -22.03
C ASN A 31 15.03 7.30 -21.65
N ALA A 32 15.36 6.92 -20.42
CA ALA A 32 16.74 6.72 -19.99
C ALA A 32 17.42 5.58 -20.77
N PHE A 33 16.71 4.47 -21.00
CA PHE A 33 17.22 3.36 -21.81
C PHE A 33 17.46 3.78 -23.27
N VAL A 34 16.53 4.54 -23.86
CA VAL A 34 16.68 5.09 -25.21
C VAL A 34 17.87 6.05 -25.29
N LEU A 35 18.09 6.88 -24.27
CA LEU A 35 19.26 7.76 -24.19
C LEU A 35 20.57 6.96 -24.14
N VAL A 36 20.65 5.91 -23.33
CA VAL A 36 21.82 5.02 -23.28
C VAL A 36 22.03 4.34 -24.64
N ALA A 37 20.97 3.86 -25.29
CA ALA A 37 21.06 3.27 -26.62
C ALA A 37 21.53 4.28 -27.69
N ALA A 38 21.11 5.55 -27.58
CA ALA A 38 21.58 6.61 -28.46
C ALA A 38 23.09 6.90 -28.27
N ILE A 39 23.57 6.94 -27.02
CA ILE A 39 25.00 7.11 -26.70
C ILE A 39 25.84 5.95 -27.26
N VAL A 40 25.35 4.71 -27.13
CA VAL A 40 26.05 3.52 -27.65
C VAL A 40 26.10 3.53 -29.18
N ARG A 41 25.04 4.03 -29.83
CA ARG A 41 24.98 4.08 -31.30
C ARG A 41 25.84 5.19 -31.87
N GLU A 42 25.80 6.38 -31.28
CA GLU A 42 26.51 7.55 -31.77
C GLU A 42 27.22 8.28 -30.60
N PRO A 43 28.52 8.02 -30.37
CA PRO A 43 29.26 8.59 -29.23
C PRO A 43 29.53 10.09 -29.36
N ARG A 44 29.27 10.68 -30.53
CA ARG A 44 29.58 12.09 -30.83
C ARG A 44 28.49 12.99 -30.25
N PHE A 45 28.90 13.95 -29.43
CA PHE A 45 27.96 14.83 -28.73
C PHE A 45 27.12 15.71 -29.68
N GLU A 46 27.67 16.08 -30.84
CA GLU A 46 27.00 16.95 -31.82
C GLU A 46 25.78 16.29 -32.48
N THR A 47 25.83 14.98 -32.71
CA THR A 47 24.76 14.21 -33.38
C THR A 47 23.91 13.39 -32.40
N LEU A 48 24.30 13.35 -31.13
CA LEU A 48 23.60 12.59 -30.08
C LEU A 48 22.15 13.06 -29.90
N SER A 49 21.92 14.37 -29.89
CA SER A 49 20.58 14.93 -29.67
C SER A 49 19.60 14.56 -30.79
N ALA A 50 20.04 14.65 -32.05
CA ALA A 50 19.26 14.24 -33.21
C ALA A 50 18.96 12.73 -33.17
N THR A 51 19.97 11.90 -32.91
CA THR A 51 19.83 10.44 -32.82
C THR A 51 18.88 10.03 -31.69
N TRP A 52 18.96 10.70 -30.54
CA TRP A 52 18.07 10.45 -29.41
C TRP A 52 16.62 10.80 -29.75
N VAL A 53 16.37 11.97 -30.35
CA VAL A 53 15.02 12.40 -30.75
C VAL A 53 14.43 11.45 -31.79
N GLU A 54 15.22 10.98 -32.76
CA GLU A 54 14.79 9.97 -33.74
C GLU A 54 14.38 8.65 -33.08
N MET A 55 15.17 8.17 -32.10
CA MET A 55 14.82 6.93 -31.39
C MET A 55 13.58 7.11 -30.51
N VAL A 56 13.46 8.23 -29.80
CA VAL A 56 12.29 8.55 -28.96
C VAL A 56 11.04 8.63 -29.83
N ALA A 57 11.10 9.27 -31.00
CA ALA A 57 9.96 9.38 -31.92
C ALA A 57 9.42 8.01 -32.38
N VAL A 58 10.26 6.97 -32.40
CA VAL A 58 9.85 5.60 -32.75
C VAL A 58 9.32 4.82 -31.53
N VAL A 59 9.91 5.03 -30.34
CA VAL A 59 9.60 4.24 -29.14
C VAL A 59 8.46 4.82 -28.31
N GLU A 60 8.31 6.15 -28.25
CA GLU A 60 7.33 6.84 -27.41
C GLU A 60 5.87 6.55 -27.82
N PRO A 61 5.49 6.62 -29.12
CA PRO A 61 4.09 6.35 -29.51
C PRO A 61 3.56 4.97 -29.13
N PRO A 62 4.25 3.83 -29.42
CA PRO A 62 3.76 2.52 -29.01
C PRO A 62 3.76 2.36 -27.49
N LEU A 63 4.71 2.97 -26.77
CA LEU A 63 4.73 2.95 -25.31
C LEU A 63 3.49 3.63 -24.71
N LEU A 64 3.10 4.80 -25.23
CA LEU A 64 1.91 5.51 -24.76
C LEU A 64 0.62 4.72 -25.04
N VAL A 65 0.53 4.09 -26.20
CA VAL A 65 -0.59 3.19 -26.55
C VAL A 65 -0.64 2.00 -25.61
N GLU A 66 0.49 1.34 -25.36
CA GLU A 66 0.60 0.24 -24.42
C GLU A 66 0.19 0.65 -23.00
N LEU A 67 0.70 1.77 -22.49
CA LEU A 67 0.32 2.31 -21.18
C LEU A 67 -1.17 2.64 -21.09
N LEU A 68 -1.77 3.17 -22.16
CA LEU A 68 -3.21 3.43 -22.21
C LEU A 68 -4.02 2.13 -22.14
N ILE A 69 -3.62 1.10 -22.89
CA ILE A 69 -4.31 -0.19 -22.84
C ILE A 69 -4.14 -0.83 -21.45
N LEU A 70 -2.95 -0.79 -20.87
CA LEU A 70 -2.69 -1.27 -19.50
C LEU A 70 -3.53 -0.50 -18.47
N TYR A 71 -3.69 0.81 -18.62
CA TYR A 71 -4.53 1.65 -17.76
C TYR A 71 -6.01 1.22 -17.81
N ILE A 72 -6.52 0.93 -19.01
CA ILE A 72 -7.89 0.47 -19.24
C ILE A 72 -8.09 -0.94 -18.66
N LEU A 73 -7.14 -1.85 -18.91
CA LEU A 73 -7.20 -3.25 -18.48
C LEU A 73 -6.81 -3.45 -17.00
N ALA A 74 -6.28 -2.43 -16.32
CA ALA A 74 -5.83 -2.52 -14.92
C ALA A 74 -6.84 -3.20 -13.95
N PRO A 75 -8.18 -2.96 -14.04
CA PRO A 75 -9.13 -3.64 -13.16
C PRO A 75 -9.16 -5.16 -13.34
N TRP A 76 -8.82 -5.66 -14.54
CA TRP A 76 -8.77 -7.09 -14.83
C TRP A 76 -7.47 -7.71 -14.34
N PHE A 77 -6.36 -6.97 -14.40
CA PHE A 77 -5.07 -7.40 -13.86
C PHE A 77 -5.12 -7.68 -12.35
N TRP A 78 -5.95 -6.98 -11.58
CA TRP A 78 -6.11 -7.21 -10.14
C TRP A 78 -6.70 -8.59 -9.78
N ARG A 79 -7.29 -9.30 -10.76
CA ARG A 79 -7.87 -10.64 -10.56
C ARG A 79 -6.91 -11.77 -10.92
N LEU A 80 -5.78 -11.46 -11.56
CA LEU A 80 -4.83 -12.46 -12.06
C LEU A 80 -3.66 -12.65 -11.08
N PRO A 81 -3.10 -13.88 -10.98
CA PRO A 81 -1.82 -14.09 -10.32
C PRO A 81 -0.71 -13.37 -11.08
N TYR A 82 0.40 -13.05 -10.39
CA TYR A 82 1.54 -12.32 -10.97
C TYR A 82 2.02 -12.91 -12.29
N GLU A 83 2.18 -14.24 -12.36
CA GLU A 83 2.65 -14.93 -13.57
C GLU A 83 1.70 -14.72 -14.77
N GLY A 84 0.39 -14.87 -14.55
CA GLY A 84 -0.62 -14.67 -15.60
C GLY A 84 -0.69 -13.21 -16.04
N GLY A 85 -0.56 -12.29 -15.09
CA GLY A 85 -0.47 -10.87 -15.38
C GLY A 85 0.79 -10.48 -16.17
N ALA A 86 1.96 -10.97 -15.77
CA ALA A 86 3.22 -10.69 -16.46
C ALA A 86 3.20 -11.23 -17.91
N LEU A 87 2.67 -12.44 -18.11
CA LEU A 87 2.47 -13.01 -19.44
C LEU A 87 1.54 -12.14 -20.29
N MET A 88 0.46 -11.61 -19.71
CA MET A 88 -0.46 -10.72 -20.42
C MET A 88 0.19 -9.39 -20.81
N VAL A 89 1.03 -8.81 -19.93
CA VAL A 89 1.83 -7.62 -20.28
C VAL A 89 2.75 -7.92 -21.47
N ILE A 90 3.52 -9.00 -21.41
CA ILE A 90 4.42 -9.39 -22.51
C ILE A 90 3.67 -9.65 -23.82
N ALA A 91 2.52 -10.33 -23.76
CA ALA A 91 1.67 -10.57 -24.93
C ALA A 91 1.14 -9.26 -25.53
N LEU A 92 0.76 -8.31 -24.67
CA LEU A 92 0.30 -6.98 -25.08
C LEU A 92 1.44 -6.15 -25.68
N THR A 93 2.63 -6.14 -25.07
CA THR A 93 3.84 -5.52 -25.62
C THR A 93 4.14 -6.07 -27.02
N LEU A 94 4.08 -7.39 -27.20
CA LEU A 94 4.28 -8.04 -28.50
C LEU A 94 3.23 -7.58 -29.52
N GLY A 95 1.95 -7.62 -29.16
CA GLY A 95 0.84 -7.23 -30.04
C GLY A 95 0.91 -5.75 -30.46
N VAL A 96 1.13 -4.84 -29.50
CA VAL A 96 1.27 -3.41 -29.78
C VAL A 96 2.49 -3.15 -30.65
N SER A 97 3.63 -3.81 -30.38
CA SER A 97 4.85 -3.65 -31.17
C SER A 97 4.66 -4.13 -32.61
N LEU A 98 4.03 -5.29 -32.83
CA LEU A 98 3.74 -5.80 -34.17
C LEU A 98 2.76 -4.90 -34.91
N GLY A 99 1.68 -4.47 -34.25
CA GLY A 99 0.69 -3.57 -34.83
C GLY A 99 1.29 -2.22 -35.22
N PHE A 100 2.14 -1.65 -34.37
CA PHE A 100 2.83 -0.40 -34.65
C PHE A 100 3.81 -0.55 -35.84
N ASN A 101 4.62 -1.62 -35.88
CA ASN A 101 5.52 -1.86 -37.01
C ASN A 101 4.74 -2.04 -38.33
N ALA A 102 3.59 -2.71 -38.32
CA ALA A 102 2.72 -2.85 -39.49
C ALA A 102 2.10 -1.52 -39.95
N ALA A 103 1.71 -0.66 -39.00
CA ALA A 103 1.22 0.68 -39.32
C ALA A 103 2.31 1.57 -39.93
N VAL A 104 3.52 1.54 -39.35
CA VAL A 104 4.67 2.31 -39.86
C VAL A 104 5.11 1.82 -41.23
N SER A 105 5.15 0.50 -41.46
CA SER A 105 5.54 -0.05 -42.76
C SER A 105 4.56 0.27 -43.89
N ALA A 106 3.28 0.48 -43.57
CA ALA A 106 2.29 0.96 -44.52
C ALA A 106 2.49 2.44 -44.91
N LEU A 107 3.09 3.25 -44.04
CA LEU A 107 3.36 4.67 -44.26
C LEU A 107 4.75 4.93 -44.87
N VAL A 108 5.74 4.11 -44.51
CA VAL A 108 7.16 4.28 -44.89
C VAL A 108 7.62 3.01 -45.60
N ALA A 109 7.80 3.11 -46.92
CA ALA A 109 8.05 1.98 -47.81
C ALA A 109 9.40 1.25 -47.63
N ASP A 110 10.28 1.73 -46.74
CA ASP A 110 11.67 1.25 -46.61
C ASP A 110 11.94 0.47 -45.30
N MET A 111 10.90 0.00 -44.62
CA MET A 111 11.05 -0.83 -43.43
C MET A 111 11.41 -2.28 -43.78
N THR A 112 12.67 -2.67 -43.54
CA THR A 112 13.10 -4.07 -43.66
C THR A 112 12.58 -4.94 -42.51
N ALA A 113 12.40 -6.24 -42.76
CA ALA A 113 12.02 -7.22 -41.73
C ALA A 113 13.01 -7.27 -40.55
N ALA A 114 14.30 -7.03 -40.82
CA ALA A 114 15.34 -6.97 -39.79
C ALA A 114 15.16 -5.78 -38.84
N THR A 115 14.70 -4.64 -39.35
CA THR A 115 14.40 -3.46 -38.51
C THR A 115 13.17 -3.72 -37.65
N MET A 116 12.12 -4.32 -38.21
CA MET A 116 10.91 -4.68 -37.46
C MET A 116 11.21 -5.66 -36.32
N LEU A 117 11.97 -6.73 -36.60
CA LEU A 117 12.39 -7.70 -35.59
C LEU A 117 13.15 -7.03 -34.45
N ARG A 118 14.06 -6.10 -34.77
CA ARG A 118 14.84 -5.37 -33.77
C ARG A 118 13.96 -4.52 -32.85
N HIS A 119 12.96 -3.82 -33.39
CA HIS A 119 12.02 -3.04 -32.59
C HIS A 119 11.23 -3.92 -31.60
N VAL A 120 10.74 -5.08 -32.06
CA VAL A 120 10.05 -6.05 -31.21
C VAL A 120 10.96 -6.62 -30.12
N LEU A 121 12.22 -6.93 -30.46
CA LEU A 121 13.18 -7.42 -29.48
C LEU A 121 13.50 -6.36 -28.41
N TYR A 122 13.65 -5.09 -28.80
CA TYR A 122 13.88 -4.01 -27.85
C TYR A 122 12.68 -3.76 -26.94
N SER A 123 11.45 -3.71 -27.47
CA SER A 123 10.26 -3.53 -26.63
C SER A 123 10.07 -4.66 -25.64
N LEU A 124 10.25 -5.92 -26.07
CA LEU A 124 10.18 -7.08 -25.17
C LEU A 124 11.27 -7.09 -24.10
N ALA A 125 12.51 -6.73 -24.47
CA ALA A 125 13.61 -6.63 -23.52
C ALA A 125 13.35 -5.56 -22.45
N ILE A 126 12.88 -4.38 -22.87
CA ILE A 126 12.52 -3.27 -21.97
C ILE A 126 11.37 -3.69 -21.05
N ALA A 127 10.31 -4.30 -21.59
CA ALA A 127 9.19 -4.79 -20.79
C ALA A 127 9.64 -5.82 -19.74
N GLY A 128 10.50 -6.77 -20.12
CA GLY A 128 11.07 -7.75 -19.20
C GLY A 128 11.90 -7.10 -18.08
N VAL A 129 12.76 -6.14 -18.41
CA VAL A 129 13.54 -5.38 -17.41
C VAL A 129 12.64 -4.59 -16.47
N LEU A 130 11.59 -3.94 -16.98
CA LEU A 130 10.66 -3.16 -16.17
C LEU A 130 9.82 -4.05 -15.25
N LEU A 131 9.35 -5.20 -15.74
CA LEU A 131 8.66 -6.20 -14.92
C LEU A 131 9.57 -6.71 -13.80
N TYR A 132 10.83 -7.04 -14.13
CA TYR A 132 11.82 -7.48 -13.15
C TYR A 132 12.14 -6.39 -12.11
N TYR A 133 12.33 -5.15 -12.55
CA TYR A 133 12.53 -4.00 -11.67
C TYR A 133 11.35 -3.82 -10.71
N CYS A 134 10.11 -3.88 -11.23
CA CYS A 134 8.91 -3.76 -10.41
C CYS A 134 8.78 -4.91 -9.41
N HIS A 135 9.12 -6.13 -9.82
CA HIS A 135 9.13 -7.30 -8.95
C HIS A 135 10.12 -7.14 -7.79
N LEU A 136 11.37 -6.75 -8.08
CA LEU A 136 12.37 -6.48 -7.06
C LEU A 136 11.94 -5.38 -6.10
N ARG A 137 11.37 -4.30 -6.64
CA ARG A 137 10.88 -3.17 -5.85
C ARG A 137 9.75 -3.57 -4.93
N ALA A 138 8.77 -4.34 -5.42
CA ALA A 138 7.68 -4.85 -4.60
C ALA A 138 8.21 -5.71 -3.45
N LYS A 139 9.20 -6.57 -3.72
CA LYS A 139 9.85 -7.40 -2.71
C LYS A 139 10.62 -6.59 -1.67
N ALA A 140 11.33 -5.53 -2.10
CA ALA A 140 12.11 -4.66 -1.22
C ALA A 140 11.25 -3.77 -0.31
N LEU A 141 10.09 -3.30 -0.77
CA LEU A 141 9.20 -2.41 0.01
C LEU A 141 8.25 -3.17 0.95
N SER A 142 7.99 -4.45 0.71
CA SER A 142 7.14 -5.30 1.57
C SER A 142 7.47 -5.22 3.08
N PRO A 143 8.74 -5.34 3.52
CA PRO A 143 9.08 -5.25 4.95
C PRO A 143 8.83 -3.84 5.51
N ALA A 144 9.20 -2.78 4.78
CA ALA A 144 9.01 -1.41 5.25
C ALA A 144 7.52 -1.03 5.41
N ILE A 145 6.65 -1.51 4.52
CA ILE A 145 5.20 -1.32 4.63
C ILE A 145 4.63 -2.07 5.83
N THR A 146 5.14 -3.27 6.09
CA THR A 146 4.72 -4.07 7.25
C THR A 146 5.15 -3.42 8.55
N GLU A 147 6.39 -2.95 8.62
CA GLU A 147 6.93 -2.22 9.77
C GLU A 147 6.18 -0.90 10.00
N ALA A 148 5.91 -0.12 8.95
CA ALA A 148 5.13 1.12 9.07
C ALA A 148 3.69 0.86 9.54
N ARG A 149 3.07 -0.24 9.11
CA ARG A 149 1.76 -0.66 9.62
C ARG A 149 1.84 -1.06 11.09
N LEU A 150 2.88 -1.81 11.49
CA LEU A 150 3.12 -2.18 12.89
C LEU A 150 3.35 -0.94 13.75
N GLN A 151 4.16 0.02 13.31
CA GLN A 151 4.39 1.27 14.00
C GLN A 151 3.11 2.11 14.09
N ALA A 152 2.29 2.16 13.04
CA ALA A 152 0.99 2.84 13.07
C ALA A 152 0.00 2.15 14.03
N LEU A 153 0.04 0.82 14.13
CA LEU A 153 -0.73 0.04 15.11
C LEU A 153 -0.21 0.27 16.54
N GLN A 154 1.10 0.29 16.74
CA GLN A 154 1.74 0.60 18.03
C GLN A 154 1.43 2.03 18.47
N ALA A 155 1.38 2.99 17.55
CA ALA A 155 1.02 4.37 17.85
C ALA A 155 -0.43 4.53 18.35
N ARG A 156 -1.33 3.56 18.07
CA ARG A 156 -2.69 3.53 18.64
C ARG A 156 -2.71 3.14 20.12
N ILE A 157 -1.62 2.60 20.65
CA ILE A 157 -1.47 2.29 22.07
C ILE A 157 -0.50 3.31 22.65
N ARG A 158 -0.98 4.24 23.49
CA ARG A 158 -0.08 5.09 24.28
C ARG A 158 0.72 4.20 25.25
N PRO A 159 2.05 4.04 25.10
CA PRO A 159 2.81 3.16 25.97
C PRO A 159 2.66 3.58 27.45
N HIS A 160 2.52 4.89 27.68
CA HIS A 160 2.30 5.44 29.00
C HIS A 160 0.96 5.01 29.62
N PHE A 161 -0.12 4.92 28.84
CA PHE A 161 -1.41 4.41 29.34
C PHE A 161 -1.24 2.98 29.86
N LEU A 162 -0.66 2.09 29.04
CA LEU A 162 -0.40 0.70 29.43
C LEU A 162 0.39 0.60 30.74
N PHE A 163 1.51 1.31 30.85
CA PHE A 163 2.33 1.29 32.07
C PHE A 163 1.57 1.82 33.28
N ASN A 164 0.80 2.90 33.12
CA ASN A 164 0.04 3.48 34.22
C ASN A 164 -1.09 2.57 34.69
N SER A 165 -1.83 1.97 33.76
CA SER A 165 -2.92 1.05 34.06
C SER A 165 -2.39 -0.20 34.77
N MET A 166 -1.26 -0.76 34.31
CA MET A 166 -0.59 -1.86 35.03
C MET A 166 -0.17 -1.46 36.44
N ASN A 167 0.38 -0.27 36.64
CA ASN A 167 0.77 0.21 37.97
C ASN A 167 -0.45 0.41 38.90
N ALA A 168 -1.57 0.90 38.37
CA ALA A 168 -2.83 1.02 39.13
C ALA A 168 -3.32 -0.36 39.58
N VAL A 169 -3.35 -1.35 38.68
CA VAL A 169 -3.71 -2.73 39.02
C VAL A 169 -2.75 -3.34 40.02
N LEU A 170 -1.43 -3.13 39.86
CA LEU A 170 -0.41 -3.59 40.81
C LEU A 170 -0.62 -3.01 42.22
N SER A 171 -1.08 -1.76 42.33
CA SER A 171 -1.39 -1.14 43.62
C SER A 171 -2.58 -1.80 44.34
N LEU A 172 -3.54 -2.32 43.57
CA LEU A 172 -4.76 -2.96 44.08
C LEU A 172 -4.54 -4.45 44.42
N MET A 173 -3.55 -5.11 43.83
CA MET A 173 -3.31 -6.56 43.97
C MET A 173 -3.25 -7.05 45.43
N ARG A 174 -2.72 -6.23 46.35
CA ARG A 174 -2.58 -6.61 47.77
C ARG A 174 -3.80 -6.25 48.63
N SER A 175 -4.45 -5.13 48.34
CA SER A 175 -5.56 -4.61 49.15
C SER A 175 -6.92 -5.12 48.67
N GLU A 176 -7.13 -5.19 47.36
CA GLU A 176 -8.41 -5.47 46.70
C GLU A 176 -8.23 -6.46 45.53
N PRO A 177 -7.85 -7.72 45.79
CA PRO A 177 -7.44 -8.68 44.75
C PRO A 177 -8.54 -8.95 43.71
N ARG A 178 -9.82 -9.03 44.12
CA ARG A 178 -10.94 -9.21 43.19
C ARG A 178 -11.12 -8.03 42.24
N ARG A 179 -10.85 -6.81 42.73
CA ARG A 179 -10.97 -5.59 41.93
C ARG A 179 -9.78 -5.45 40.97
N ALA A 180 -8.59 -5.89 41.40
CA ALA A 180 -7.42 -5.99 40.55
C ALA A 180 -7.62 -7.01 39.42
N GLU A 181 -8.25 -8.16 39.70
CA GLU A 181 -8.58 -9.18 38.71
C GLU A 181 -9.54 -8.63 37.63
N ALA A 182 -10.66 -8.03 38.04
CA ALA A 182 -11.61 -7.40 37.11
C ALA A 182 -10.94 -6.32 36.24
N ALA A 183 -10.13 -5.45 36.85
CA ALA A 183 -9.40 -4.41 36.12
C ALA A 183 -8.39 -4.97 35.10
N LEU A 184 -7.83 -6.15 35.36
CA LEU A 184 -6.89 -6.82 34.46
C LEU A 184 -7.63 -7.49 33.29
N GLU A 185 -8.85 -8.02 33.52
CA GLU A 185 -9.76 -8.46 32.47
C GLU A 185 -10.19 -7.30 31.57
N ASP A 186 -10.66 -6.19 32.15
CA ASP A 186 -11.06 -4.98 31.41
C ASP A 186 -9.92 -4.45 30.53
N LEU A 187 -8.70 -4.44 31.09
CA LEU A 187 -7.50 -4.04 30.35
C LEU A 187 -7.21 -4.99 29.18
N ALA A 188 -7.36 -6.31 29.38
CA ALA A 188 -7.12 -7.30 28.34
C ALA A 188 -8.16 -7.20 27.20
N ASP A 189 -9.43 -6.99 27.53
CA ASP A 189 -10.50 -6.81 26.54
C ASP A 189 -10.36 -5.50 25.77
N LEU A 190 -10.02 -4.40 26.45
CA LEU A 190 -9.68 -3.13 25.82
C LEU A 190 -8.55 -3.32 24.79
N PHE A 191 -7.45 -3.98 25.16
CA PHE A 191 -6.34 -4.24 24.22
C PHE A 191 -6.75 -5.15 23.07
N ARG A 192 -7.61 -6.13 23.32
CA ARG A 192 -8.12 -7.03 22.27
C ARG A 192 -8.89 -6.27 21.21
N VAL A 193 -9.71 -5.31 21.61
CA VAL A 193 -10.46 -4.44 20.69
C VAL A 193 -9.51 -3.49 19.95
N LEU A 194 -8.54 -2.87 20.64
CA LEU A 194 -7.55 -1.97 20.02
C LEU A 194 -6.65 -2.68 18.98
N MET A 195 -6.40 -3.97 19.15
CA MET A 195 -5.58 -4.78 18.23
C MET A 195 -6.35 -5.41 17.06
N ARG A 196 -7.69 -5.31 17.01
CA ARG A 196 -8.47 -5.82 15.88
C ARG A 196 -8.23 -5.00 14.61
N ASP A 197 -8.34 -5.66 13.45
CA ASP A 197 -8.19 -4.99 12.15
C ASP A 197 -9.43 -4.12 11.88
N ASN A 198 -9.27 -2.82 12.14
CA ASN A 198 -10.32 -1.80 12.19
C ASN A 198 -10.74 -1.28 10.81
N ARG A 199 -10.85 -2.18 9.83
CA ARG A 199 -11.21 -1.82 8.43
C ARG A 199 -12.70 -1.79 8.15
N GLN A 200 -13.51 -2.36 9.06
CA GLN A 200 -14.96 -2.41 8.92
C GLN A 200 -15.60 -1.40 9.86
N LEU A 201 -16.72 -0.81 9.42
CA LEU A 201 -17.52 0.06 10.26
C LEU A 201 -18.08 -0.76 11.43
N THR A 202 -18.11 -0.15 12.61
CA THR A 202 -18.62 -0.75 13.84
C THR A 202 -19.86 0.00 14.33
N PRO A 203 -20.82 -0.66 14.99
CA PRO A 203 -21.91 0.03 15.66
C PRO A 203 -21.40 1.06 16.67
N LEU A 204 -22.06 2.21 16.74
CA LEU A 204 -21.74 3.27 17.71
C LEU A 204 -21.85 2.77 19.16
N ALA A 205 -22.73 1.80 19.44
CA ALA A 205 -22.82 1.16 20.74
C ALA A 205 -21.49 0.52 21.18
N ASP A 206 -20.81 -0.18 20.27
CA ASP A 206 -19.53 -0.85 20.56
C ASP A 206 -18.42 0.18 20.85
N GLU A 207 -18.42 1.31 20.14
CA GLU A 207 -17.49 2.41 20.42
C GLU A 207 -17.72 3.02 21.81
N VAL A 208 -18.99 3.17 22.23
CA VAL A 208 -19.33 3.67 23.56
C VAL A 208 -18.95 2.67 24.66
N GLU A 209 -19.15 1.37 24.43
CA GLU A 209 -18.72 0.32 25.35
C GLU A 209 -17.19 0.32 25.52
N LEU A 210 -16.45 0.48 24.42
CA LEU A 210 -15.00 0.64 24.47
C LEU A 210 -14.58 1.88 25.27
N CYS A 211 -15.29 3.00 25.13
CA CYS A 211 -15.05 4.22 25.90
C CYS A 211 -15.31 4.00 27.40
N ARG A 212 -16.32 3.21 27.77
CA ARG A 212 -16.60 2.86 29.16
C ARG A 212 -15.46 2.05 29.76
N GLN A 213 -15.04 0.97 29.10
CA GLN A 213 -13.92 0.15 29.53
C GLN A 213 -12.64 0.98 29.72
N TYR A 214 -12.36 1.90 28.79
CA TYR A 214 -11.23 2.82 28.91
C TYR A 214 -11.34 3.73 30.15
N LEU A 215 -12.51 4.34 30.38
CA LEU A 215 -12.72 5.22 31.51
C LEU A 215 -12.72 4.50 32.86
N ASP A 216 -13.18 3.25 32.91
CA ASP A 216 -13.14 2.44 34.12
C ASP A 216 -11.69 2.20 34.56
N VAL A 217 -10.80 1.91 33.61
CA VAL A 217 -9.36 1.79 33.85
C VAL A 217 -8.75 3.13 34.30
N GLU A 218 -9.12 4.23 33.65
CA GLU A 218 -8.67 5.58 34.03
C GLU A 218 -9.18 6.02 35.41
N MET A 219 -10.38 5.59 35.80
CA MET A 219 -10.97 5.88 37.10
C MET A 219 -10.22 5.18 38.25
N LEU A 220 -9.62 4.01 37.99
CA LEU A 220 -8.70 3.38 38.97
C LEU A 220 -7.46 4.24 39.21
N ARG A 221 -6.99 4.96 38.18
CA ARG A 221 -5.80 5.82 38.24
C ARG A 221 -6.09 7.19 38.83
N LEU A 222 -7.18 7.82 38.38
CA LEU A 222 -7.52 9.19 38.72
C LEU A 222 -8.39 9.29 39.96
N GLY A 223 -9.05 8.19 40.36
CA GLY A 223 -9.95 8.16 41.51
C GLY A 223 -11.00 9.25 41.42
N GLY A 224 -11.24 9.96 42.52
CA GLY A 224 -12.22 11.05 42.58
C GLY A 224 -11.85 12.31 41.78
N ARG A 225 -10.77 12.33 41.01
CA ARG A 225 -10.43 13.46 40.11
C ARG A 225 -11.11 13.37 38.74
N LEU A 226 -11.66 12.20 38.41
CA LEU A 226 -12.36 11.95 37.15
C LEU A 226 -13.85 11.78 37.46
N GLU A 227 -14.66 12.73 37.01
CA GLU A 227 -16.13 12.64 37.06
C GLU A 227 -16.66 12.39 35.65
N ILE A 228 -17.52 11.40 35.50
CA ILE A 228 -18.01 10.93 34.20
C ILE A 228 -19.53 11.03 34.19
N GLU A 229 -20.08 11.77 33.23
CA GLU A 229 -21.52 11.88 32.99
C GLU A 229 -21.87 11.38 31.59
N TRP A 230 -22.78 10.41 31.49
CA TRP A 230 -23.19 9.80 30.22
C TRP A 230 -24.56 10.33 29.80
N HIS A 231 -24.60 11.08 28.69
CA HIS A 231 -25.85 11.54 28.06
C HIS A 231 -26.10 10.81 26.73
N ILE A 232 -26.54 9.56 26.80
CA ILE A 232 -26.63 8.67 25.61
C ILE A 232 -28.02 8.08 25.35
N ASP A 233 -29.06 8.56 26.02
CA ASP A 233 -30.41 7.95 25.98
C ASP A 233 -31.03 7.88 24.57
N ASN A 234 -30.79 8.90 23.74
CA ASN A 234 -31.29 8.98 22.36
C ASN A 234 -30.22 8.70 21.30
N MET A 235 -29.12 8.05 21.67
CA MET A 235 -28.04 7.75 20.74
C MET A 235 -28.45 6.64 19.74
N PRO A 236 -28.17 6.79 18.43
CA PRO A 236 -28.44 5.75 17.45
C PRO A 236 -27.42 4.60 17.59
N LYS A 237 -27.77 3.58 18.38
CA LYS A 237 -26.89 2.45 18.74
C LYS A 237 -26.32 1.71 17.52
N ASP A 238 -27.14 1.50 16.50
CA ASP A 238 -26.79 0.74 15.29
C ASP A 238 -26.16 1.60 14.19
N ALA A 239 -25.90 2.89 14.45
CA ALA A 239 -25.21 3.75 13.50
C ALA A 239 -23.80 3.22 13.27
N LEU A 240 -23.48 2.92 12.01
CA LEU A 240 -22.18 2.42 11.61
C LEU A 240 -21.18 3.57 11.52
N VAL A 241 -20.15 3.53 12.35
CA VAL A 241 -19.09 4.54 12.42
C VAL A 241 -17.71 3.91 12.19
N PRO A 242 -16.71 4.69 11.75
CA PRO A 242 -15.33 4.24 11.76
C PRO A 242 -14.92 3.83 13.18
N PRO A 243 -14.24 2.69 13.36
CA PRO A 243 -13.80 2.25 14.67
C PRO A 243 -12.71 3.16 15.25
N LEU A 244 -12.70 3.28 16.58
CA LEU A 244 -11.87 4.18 17.41
C LEU A 244 -12.07 5.66 17.07
N ILE A 245 -13.27 6.06 16.66
CA ILE A 245 -13.56 7.47 16.38
C ILE A 245 -13.75 8.29 17.66
N LEU A 246 -14.31 7.67 18.71
CA LEU A 246 -14.55 8.34 19.98
C LEU A 246 -13.32 8.35 20.88
N GLN A 247 -12.49 7.32 20.80
CA GLN A 247 -11.35 7.14 21.69
C GLN A 247 -10.38 8.34 21.71
N PRO A 248 -9.92 8.93 20.58
CA PRO A 248 -9.01 10.08 20.62
C PRO A 248 -9.62 11.32 21.29
N LEU A 249 -10.95 11.50 21.16
CA LEU A 249 -11.65 12.61 21.80
C LEU A 249 -11.72 12.40 23.31
N LEU A 250 -12.03 11.18 23.72
CA LEU A 250 -12.08 10.78 25.12
C LEU A 250 -10.70 10.87 25.79
N GLU A 251 -9.65 10.38 25.13
CA GLU A 251 -8.27 10.49 25.62
C GLU A 251 -7.84 11.94 25.81
N ASN A 252 -8.26 12.83 24.91
CA ASN A 252 -7.99 14.26 25.05
C ASN A 252 -8.78 14.86 26.21
N ALA A 253 -10.04 14.46 26.41
CA ALA A 253 -10.87 14.94 27.53
C ALA A 253 -10.36 14.47 28.90
N VAL A 254 -9.72 13.30 28.99
CA VAL A 254 -9.07 12.85 30.24
C VAL A 254 -7.75 13.58 30.49
N TYR A 255 -7.06 14.02 29.44
CA TYR A 255 -5.77 14.70 29.54
C TYR A 255 -5.89 16.19 29.92
N HIS A 256 -6.93 16.86 29.42
CA HIS A 256 -7.15 18.30 29.55
C HIS A 256 -8.17 18.64 30.63
#